data_AF-A0A015Z6R7-F1
#
_entry.id   AF-A0A015Z6R7-F1
#
_cell.length_a   1.000
_cell.length_b   1.000
_cell.length_c   1.000
_cell.angle_alpha   90.00
_cell.angle_beta   90.00
_cell.angle_gamma   90.00
#
_symmetry.space_group_name_H-M   'P 1'
#
loop_
_entity.id
_entity.type
_entity.pdbx_description
1 polymer ?
#
loop_
_entity_poly.entity_id
_entity_poly.type
_entity_poly.pdbx_seq_one_letter_code
_entity_poly.pdbx_strand_id
1 'polypeptide(L)' 'MYPGIVKMVDKLAKTNVIHKNKANNLKSKLAIYINKLA' A
#
# COMPACT_ATOMS: atom_id res chain seq x y z
N MET A 1 -8.22 -4.75 -7.78
CA MET A 1 -7.26 -4.24 -6.78
C MET A 1 -7.03 -5.33 -5.74
N TYR A 2 -5.78 -5.67 -5.41
CA TYR A 2 -5.44 -6.70 -4.42
C TYR A 2 -5.85 -6.29 -2.99
N PRO A 3 -7.01 -6.74 -2.48
CA PRO A 3 -7.55 -6.23 -1.21
C PRO A 3 -6.71 -6.70 -0.03
N GLY A 4 -6.09 -7.88 -0.14
CA GLY A 4 -5.24 -8.46 0.89
C GLY A 4 -3.98 -7.64 1.16
N ILE A 5 -3.27 -7.19 0.12
CA ILE A 5 -2.04 -6.40 0.27
C ILE A 5 -2.37 -5.02 0.87
N VAL A 6 -3.43 -4.37 0.39
CA VAL A 6 -3.87 -3.08 0.94
C VAL A 6 -4.23 -3.21 2.42
N LYS A 7 -4.98 -4.27 2.79
CA LYS A 7 -5.35 -4.55 4.18
C LYS A 7 -4.13 -4.81 5.07
N MET A 8 -3.09 -5.47 4.55
CA MET A 8 -1.84 -5.70 5.30
C MET A 8 -1.05 -4.40 5.50
N VAL A 9 -0.90 -3.59 4.46
CA VAL A 9 -0.23 -2.27 4.55
C VAL A 9 -0.95 -1.36 5.54
N ASP A 10 -2.29 -1.35 5.52
CA ASP A 10 -3.09 -0.58 6.48
C ASP A 10 -2.97 -1.10 7.92
N LYS A 11 -2.88 -2.41 8.11
CA LYS A 11 -2.64 -3.00 9.42
C LYS A 11 -1.30 -2.53 9.99
N LEU A 12 -0.23 -2.57 9.18
CA LEU A 12 1.11 -2.15 9.60
C LEU A 12 1.20 -0.65 9.91
N ALA A 13 0.44 0.18 9.18
CA ALA A 13 0.33 1.61 9.47
C ALA A 13 -0.42 1.87 10.78
N LYS A 14 -1.49 1.11 11.05
CA LYS A 14 -2.27 1.21 12.30
C LYS A 14 -1.49 0.75 13.53
N THR A 15 -0.62 -0.25 13.39
CA THR A 15 0.25 -0.72 14.48
C THR A 15 1.54 0.08 14.63
N ASN A 16 1.65 1.25 13.97
CA ASN A 16 2.82 2.13 14.00
C ASN A 16 4.14 1.48 13.53
N VAL A 17 4.09 0.34 12.84
CA VAL A 17 5.28 -0.34 12.28
C VAL A 17 5.82 0.44 11.07
N ILE A 18 4.92 1.07 10.31
CA ILE A 18 5.27 1.99 9.23
C ILE A 18 4.50 3.30 9.40
N HIS A 19 5.15 4.42 9.09
CA HIS A 19 4.48 5.71 9.10
C HIS A 19 3.38 5.78 8.01
N LYS A 20 2.29 6.50 8.29
CA LYS A 20 1.14 6.68 7.37
C LYS A 20 1.55 7.15 5.97
N ASN A 21 2.51 8.07 5.88
CA ASN A 21 3.01 8.56 4.59
C ASN A 21 3.75 7.46 3.81
N LYS A 22 4.45 6.56 4.51
CA LYS A 22 5.17 5.45 3.87
C LYS A 22 4.20 4.41 3.33
N ALA A 23 3.13 4.10 4.08
CA ALA A 23 2.04 3.25 3.63
C ALA A 23 1.35 3.82 2.36
N ASN A 24 1.05 5.13 2.35
CA ASN A 24 0.47 5.80 1.19
C ASN A 24 1.40 5.76 -0.04
N ASN A 25 2.71 5.97 0.15
CA ASN A 25 3.70 5.87 -0.93
C ASN A 25 3.78 4.46 -1.52
N LEU A 26 3.76 3.42 -0.68
CA LEU A 26 3.73 2.02 -1.13
C LEU A 26 2.48 1.72 -1.96
N LYS A 27 1.31 2.18 -1.51
CA LYS A 27 0.04 2.01 -2.25
C LYS A 27 0.07 2.69 -3.61
N SER A 28 0.54 3.94 -3.66
CA SER A 28 0.63 4.71 -4.90
C SER A 28 1.58 4.07 -5.91
N LYS A 29 2.77 3.64 -5.46
CA LYS A 29 3.74 2.93 -6.34
C LYS A 29 3.19 1.63 -6.91
N LEU A 30 2.47 0.85 -6.09
CA LEU A 30 1.83 -0.39 -6.54
C LEU A 30 0.75 -0.13 -7.59
N ALA A 31 -0.09 0.89 -7.38
CA ALA A 31 -1.12 1.28 -8.35
C ALA A 31 -0.51 1.70 -9.70
N ILE A 32 0.55 2.52 -9.67
CA ILE A 32 1.27 2.94 -10.88
C ILE A 32 1.85 1.72 -11.62
N TYR A 33 2.45 0.77 -10.90
CA TYR A 33 3.04 -0.42 -11.51
C TYR A 33 1.97 -1.29 -12.19
N ILE A 34 0.82 -1.51 -11.55
CA ILE A 34 -0.29 -2.27 -12.13
C ILE A 34 -0.84 -1.56 -13.37
N ASN A 35 -1.02 -0.24 -13.32
CA ASN A 35 -1.48 0.53 -14.47
C ASN A 35 -0.53 0.45 -15.67
N LYS A 36 0.76 0.18 -15.44
CA LYS A 36 1.75 -0.03 -16.51
C LYS A 36 1.76 -1.46 -17.06
N LEU A 37 1.20 -2.42 -16.32
CA LEU A 37 1.10 -3.82 -16.73
C LEU A 37 -0.23 -4.15 -17.42
N ALA A 38 -1.18 -3.22 -17.41
CA ALA A 38 -2.49 -3.33 -18.04
C ALA A 38 -2.48 -2.73 -19.45
#